data_AF-A0A817WUS1-F1
#
_entry.id   AF-A0A817WUS1-F1
#
_cell.length_a   1.000
_cell.length_b   1.000
_cell.length_c   1.000
_cell.angle_alpha   90.00
_cell.angle_beta   90.00
_cell.angle_gamma   90.00
#
_symmetry.space_group_name_H-M   'P 1'
#
loop_
_entity.id
_entity.type
_entity.pdbx_description
1 polymer ?
#
loop_
_entity_poly.entity_id
_entity_poly.type
_entity_poly.pdbx_seq_one_letter_code
_entity_poly.pdbx_strand_id
1 'polypeptide(L)'
;MTDGFIDAFLVWIRSAPLMSSVNSFEFDHYAPLIVPVNNENLFFAQSSYLTDVSITLKELPDCVRLLNQLGSQLYSFTVSIVDVCVGNIDITSEIESIYCCNLKKLKMTIYRNMLAYEKYLIPLLQHLSSVKYLTLLLAIYITESNRFVDGFHLERNIVSYMPHLCQFDFHIRSVLKKSPYIELDTIRQSFVKRKSVDCTIEYFNNRYGQCHIYSLPFIGNRLDFISNRFPLFDNKNTFINVTMLLLFDDVKPFENVFFEHITLALPHLRTLEIFNELEQEEKAKIRKNNYIEFSHLSTLIFHYIHMDYGEQLFCRAHLPHLVELVIRNDVLLTIIDQDNQQARNNCLNVETLFIV
;
A
#
# COMPACT_ATOMS: atom_id res chain seq x y z
N MET A 1 -12.27 -31.95 18.31
CA MET A 1 -12.36 -30.84 19.28
C MET A 1 -11.44 -29.76 18.77
N THR A 2 -12.01 -28.83 18.02
CA THR A 2 -11.31 -27.68 17.43
C THR A 2 -11.78 -26.47 18.21
N ASP A 3 -10.93 -25.96 19.08
CA ASP A 3 -11.18 -24.72 19.79
C ASP A 3 -11.23 -23.58 18.76
N GLY A 4 -12.40 -22.98 18.64
CA GLY A 4 -12.66 -21.82 17.79
C GLY A 4 -12.06 -20.57 18.42
N PHE A 5 -11.02 -20.03 17.81
CA PHE A 5 -10.61 -18.65 18.05
C PHE A 5 -11.69 -17.71 17.49
N ILE A 6 -12.20 -16.84 18.35
CA ILE A 6 -13.10 -15.74 17.99
C ILE A 6 -12.22 -14.61 17.48
N ASP A 7 -12.28 -14.31 16.18
CA ASP A 7 -11.66 -13.11 15.61
C ASP A 7 -12.45 -11.87 16.07
N ALA A 8 -11.82 -11.02 16.87
CA ALA A 8 -12.37 -9.74 17.30
C ALA A 8 -11.76 -8.61 16.47
N PHE A 9 -12.59 -7.73 15.90
CA PHE A 9 -12.14 -6.57 15.13
C PHE A 9 -12.21 -5.31 15.99
N LEU A 10 -11.18 -4.46 15.88
CA LEU A 10 -11.17 -3.11 16.45
C LEU A 10 -11.85 -2.15 15.46
N VAL A 11 -13.04 -1.68 15.83
CA VAL A 11 -13.75 -0.62 15.07
C VAL A 11 -13.58 0.70 15.81
N TRP A 12 -13.06 1.70 15.12
CA TRP A 12 -13.01 3.08 15.63
C TRP A 12 -14.21 3.84 15.10
N ILE A 13 -15.10 4.25 16.01
CA ILE A 13 -16.31 5.00 15.72
C ILE A 13 -16.17 6.40 16.32
N ARG A 14 -16.48 7.43 15.53
CA ARG A 14 -16.63 8.79 16.03
C ARG A 14 -18.07 9.27 15.80
N SER A 15 -18.76 9.64 16.87
CA SER A 15 -20.05 10.32 16.82
C SER A 15 -19.86 11.84 16.95
N ALA A 16 -20.60 12.64 16.19
CA ALA A 16 -20.57 14.09 16.31
C ALA A 16 -21.41 14.58 17.53
N PRO A 17 -20.96 15.59 18.31
CA PRO A 17 -21.77 16.14 19.39
C PRO A 17 -22.93 16.99 18.84
N LEU A 18 -24.13 16.81 19.42
CA LEU A 18 -25.31 17.62 19.14
C LEU A 18 -25.13 19.04 19.68
N MET A 19 -25.23 20.06 18.81
CA MET A 19 -25.39 21.44 19.26
C MET A 19 -26.86 21.71 19.63
N SER A 20 -27.17 21.62 20.93
CA SER A 20 -28.31 22.31 21.55
C SER A 20 -28.07 22.56 23.04
N SER A 21 -28.24 23.82 23.43
CA SER A 21 -28.22 24.45 24.77
C SER A 21 -27.97 23.61 26.05
N VAL A 22 -26.86 23.95 26.71
CA VAL A 22 -26.65 24.07 28.18
C VAL A 22 -27.38 23.09 29.09
N ASN A 23 -26.70 22.00 29.47
CA ASN A 23 -26.26 21.74 30.85
C ASN A 23 -25.34 20.50 30.87
N SER A 24 -24.08 20.75 31.25
CA SER A 24 -23.03 19.83 31.71
C SER A 24 -23.28 18.32 31.63
N PHE A 25 -22.53 17.63 30.77
CA PHE A 25 -21.68 16.47 31.10
C PHE A 25 -20.72 16.26 29.92
N GLU A 26 -19.45 16.62 30.09
CA GLU A 26 -18.37 16.23 29.17
C GLU A 26 -18.13 14.73 29.33
N PHE A 27 -18.37 13.97 28.26
CA PHE A 27 -17.82 12.64 28.09
C PHE A 27 -17.11 12.59 26.73
N ASP A 28 -15.83 12.95 26.72
CA ASP A 28 -14.90 12.53 25.67
C ASP A 28 -14.56 11.06 25.92
N HIS A 29 -15.30 10.14 25.29
CA HIS A 29 -14.97 8.72 25.29
C HIS A 29 -14.74 8.23 23.86
N TYR A 30 -13.46 8.12 23.50
CA TYR A 30 -13.01 7.17 22.49
C TYR A 30 -13.21 5.76 23.05
N ALA A 31 -14.39 5.18 22.85
CA ALA A 31 -14.61 3.78 23.16
C ALA A 31 -14.38 2.95 21.89
N PRO A 32 -13.34 2.08 21.83
CA PRO A 32 -13.26 1.09 20.76
C PRO A 32 -14.49 0.18 20.86
N LEU A 33 -15.31 0.14 19.81
CA LEU A 33 -16.39 -0.83 19.73
C LEU A 33 -15.76 -2.15 19.26
N ILE A 34 -15.70 -3.13 20.15
CA ILE A 34 -15.33 -4.50 19.77
C ILE A 34 -16.55 -5.10 19.08
N VAL A 35 -16.43 -5.32 17.78
CA VAL A 35 -17.50 -5.89 16.97
C VAL A 35 -17.15 -7.34 16.64
N PRO A 36 -17.77 -8.34 17.29
CA PRO A 36 -17.57 -9.74 16.93
C PRO A 36 -18.29 -10.04 15.61
N VAL A 37 -17.56 -10.58 14.63
CA VAL A 37 -18.06 -10.83 13.26
C VAL A 37 -18.89 -12.13 13.14
N ASN A 38 -19.08 -12.87 14.24
CA ASN A 38 -19.77 -14.17 14.22
C ASN A 38 -21.21 -14.17 14.76
N ASN A 39 -21.97 -13.08 14.63
CA ASN A 39 -23.42 -13.13 14.87
C ASN A 39 -24.18 -12.33 13.83
N GLU A 40 -25.26 -12.93 13.30
CA GLU A 40 -26.20 -12.38 12.31
C GLU A 40 -26.94 -11.09 12.77
N ASN A 41 -26.53 -10.47 13.87
CA ASN A 41 -27.11 -9.25 14.39
C ASN A 41 -26.03 -8.31 14.93
N LEU A 42 -25.47 -7.49 14.03
CA LEU A 42 -24.76 -6.27 14.39
C LEU A 42 -25.76 -5.26 14.94
N PHE A 43 -26.06 -5.35 16.23
CA PHE A 43 -26.84 -4.33 16.93
C PHE A 43 -25.96 -3.10 17.17
N PHE A 44 -25.95 -2.18 16.21
CA PHE A 44 -25.62 -0.79 16.51
C PHE A 44 -26.77 -0.22 17.33
N ALA A 45 -26.50 0.18 18.58
CA ALA A 45 -27.44 1.01 19.32
C ALA A 45 -27.82 2.19 18.42
N GLN A 46 -29.11 2.51 18.33
CA GLN A 46 -29.67 3.62 17.55
C GLN A 46 -29.14 4.97 18.08
N SER A 47 -27.85 5.23 17.95
CA SER A 47 -27.28 6.56 18.07
C SER A 47 -27.43 7.21 16.70
N SER A 48 -28.24 8.25 16.66
CA SER A 48 -28.37 9.14 15.51
C SER A 48 -26.98 9.57 15.00
N TYR A 49 -26.61 9.06 13.83
CA TYR A 49 -25.47 9.47 12.99
C TYR A 49 -24.07 8.92 13.37
N LEU A 50 -23.76 7.72 12.87
CA LEU A 50 -22.37 7.26 12.70
C LEU A 50 -21.72 8.06 11.56
N THR A 51 -21.01 9.15 11.86
CA THR A 51 -20.47 10.00 10.79
C THR A 51 -19.21 9.42 10.18
N ASP A 52 -18.32 8.83 10.97
CA ASP A 52 -17.01 8.39 10.49
C ASP A 52 -16.66 6.99 11.01
N VAL A 53 -16.43 6.07 10.08
CA VAL A 53 -16.02 4.68 10.39
C VAL A 53 -14.68 4.37 9.73
N SER A 54 -13.75 3.81 10.50
CA SER A 54 -12.49 3.25 10.00
C SER A 54 -12.35 1.79 10.44
N ILE A 55 -12.19 0.88 9.48
CA ILE A 55 -12.17 -0.57 9.75
C ILE A 55 -11.20 -1.31 8.84
N THR A 56 -10.64 -2.40 9.35
CA THR A 56 -9.90 -3.39 8.57
C THR A 56 -10.78 -4.63 8.43
N LEU A 57 -11.07 -5.03 7.21
CA LEU A 57 -11.89 -6.20 6.88
C LEU A 57 -11.02 -7.26 6.23
N LYS A 58 -11.44 -8.51 6.39
CA LYS A 58 -10.80 -9.61 5.70
C LYS A 58 -11.07 -9.49 4.21
N GLU A 59 -12.35 -9.49 3.81
CA GLU A 59 -12.75 -9.61 2.41
C GLU A 59 -13.69 -8.49 1.92
N LEU A 60 -13.81 -8.32 0.61
CA LEU A 60 -14.70 -7.34 -0.03
C LEU A 60 -16.22 -7.60 0.21
N PRO A 61 -16.72 -8.86 0.25
CA PRO A 61 -18.10 -9.14 0.64
C PRO A 61 -18.50 -8.53 2.00
N ASP A 62 -17.60 -8.53 2.97
CA ASP A 62 -17.86 -7.94 4.30
C ASP A 62 -18.03 -6.43 4.21
N CYS A 63 -17.25 -5.78 3.35
CA CYS A 63 -17.37 -4.35 3.07
C CYS A 63 -18.74 -4.03 2.47
N VAL A 64 -19.18 -4.82 1.49
CA VAL A 64 -20.50 -4.68 0.84
C VAL A 64 -21.62 -4.86 1.86
N ARG A 65 -21.56 -5.90 2.70
CA ARG A 65 -22.54 -6.15 3.77
C ARG A 65 -22.61 -4.98 4.75
N LEU A 66 -21.46 -4.44 5.16
CA LEU A 66 -21.39 -3.30 6.07
C LEU A 66 -21.97 -2.03 5.44
N LEU A 67 -21.69 -1.78 4.16
CA LEU A 67 -22.26 -0.65 3.42
C LEU A 67 -23.78 -0.78 3.25
N ASN A 68 -24.31 -1.99 3.04
CA ASN A 68 -25.76 -2.22 3.02
C ASN A 68 -26.41 -1.93 4.38
N GLN A 69 -25.75 -2.28 5.48
CA GLN A 69 -26.28 -2.07 6.82
C GLN A 69 -26.19 -0.62 7.29
N LEU A 70 -25.09 0.07 6.97
CA LEU A 70 -24.75 1.37 7.55
C LEU A 70 -24.73 2.53 6.54
N GLY A 71 -24.80 2.26 5.24
CA GLY A 71 -24.52 3.22 4.18
C GLY A 71 -25.36 4.50 4.22
N SER A 72 -26.60 4.41 4.70
CA SER A 72 -27.50 5.56 4.88
C SER A 72 -27.12 6.44 6.08
N GLN A 73 -26.30 5.95 7.01
CA GLN A 73 -25.87 6.66 8.20
C GLN A 73 -24.46 7.23 8.08
N LEU A 74 -23.62 6.61 7.24
CA LEU A 74 -22.21 6.97 7.06
C LEU A 74 -22.03 8.29 6.31
N TYR A 75 -21.18 9.17 6.83
CA TYR A 75 -20.68 10.34 6.10
C TYR A 75 -19.28 10.09 5.52
N SER A 76 -18.42 9.38 6.26
CA SER A 76 -17.07 9.00 5.89
C SER A 76 -16.81 7.54 6.21
N PHE A 77 -16.18 6.83 5.27
CA PHE A 77 -15.84 5.43 5.43
C PHE A 77 -14.40 5.17 4.97
N THR A 78 -13.58 4.66 5.88
CA THR A 78 -12.22 4.21 5.60
C THR A 78 -12.16 2.70 5.81
N VAL A 79 -11.78 1.97 4.77
CA VAL A 79 -11.73 0.51 4.80
C VAL A 79 -10.40 0.01 4.25
N SER A 80 -9.76 -0.90 5.00
CA SER A 80 -8.60 -1.66 4.54
C SER A 80 -8.98 -3.13 4.39
N ILE A 81 -8.79 -3.72 3.21
CA ILE A 81 -9.10 -5.12 2.91
C ILE A 81 -7.78 -5.87 2.76
N VAL A 82 -7.56 -6.86 3.62
CA VAL A 82 -6.25 -7.51 3.80
C VAL A 82 -6.12 -8.81 3.02
N ASP A 83 -7.23 -9.50 2.74
CA ASP A 83 -7.21 -10.80 2.08
C ASP A 83 -8.34 -10.91 1.04
N VAL A 84 -8.01 -11.31 -0.18
CA VAL A 84 -9.00 -11.46 -1.25
C VAL A 84 -8.93 -12.86 -1.83
N CYS A 85 -8.88 -13.85 -0.94
CA CYS A 85 -9.48 -15.15 -1.24
C CYS A 85 -11.00 -14.98 -1.26
N VAL A 86 -11.55 -14.48 -2.37
CA VAL A 86 -12.99 -14.64 -2.62
C VAL A 86 -13.18 -16.13 -2.80
N GLY A 87 -13.58 -16.85 -1.74
CA GLY A 87 -14.38 -18.06 -1.93
C GLY A 87 -15.49 -17.69 -2.90
N ASN A 88 -15.88 -18.57 -3.84
CA ASN A 88 -16.79 -18.31 -4.97
C ASN A 88 -18.20 -17.79 -4.56
N ILE A 89 -18.27 -16.66 -3.88
CA ILE A 89 -19.45 -15.98 -3.41
C ILE A 89 -19.67 -14.87 -4.42
N ASP A 90 -20.76 -15.01 -5.16
CA ASP A 90 -21.23 -13.95 -6.03
C ASP A 90 -21.98 -12.92 -5.19
N ILE A 91 -21.41 -11.72 -5.08
CA ILE A 91 -21.97 -10.60 -4.30
C ILE A 91 -22.64 -9.55 -5.19
N THR A 92 -22.90 -9.89 -6.45
CA THR A 92 -23.44 -8.92 -7.44
C THR A 92 -24.80 -8.37 -6.99
N SER A 93 -25.70 -9.23 -6.52
CA SER A 93 -27.01 -8.81 -5.98
C SER A 93 -26.89 -7.88 -4.77
N GLU A 94 -25.93 -8.12 -3.90
CA GLU A 94 -25.69 -7.32 -2.70
C GLU A 94 -25.08 -5.97 -3.04
N ILE A 95 -24.32 -5.86 -4.13
CA ILE A 95 -23.84 -4.57 -4.64
C ILE A 95 -25.01 -3.76 -5.19
N GLU A 96 -25.90 -4.38 -5.96
CA GLU A 96 -27.07 -3.72 -6.54
C GLU A 96 -28.03 -3.17 -5.46
N SER A 97 -28.05 -3.78 -4.26
CA SER A 97 -28.87 -3.30 -3.15
C SER A 97 -28.27 -2.12 -2.37
N ILE A 98 -27.01 -1.72 -2.65
CA ILE A 98 -26.33 -0.69 -1.87
C ILE A 98 -27.00 0.67 -2.06
N TYR A 99 -27.38 1.29 -0.94
CA TYR A 99 -27.90 2.64 -0.91
C TYR A 99 -27.17 3.50 0.12
N CYS A 100 -26.20 4.29 -0.36
CA CYS A 100 -25.33 5.14 0.47
C CYS A 100 -25.56 6.63 0.19
N CYS A 101 -26.77 7.16 0.38
CA CYS A 101 -27.08 8.55 0.03
C CYS A 101 -26.23 9.61 0.78
N ASN A 102 -25.80 9.29 2.01
CA ASN A 102 -25.09 10.21 2.89
C ASN A 102 -23.57 10.10 2.83
N LEU A 103 -23.02 9.02 2.26
CA LEU A 103 -21.57 8.82 2.18
C LEU A 103 -20.94 9.87 1.26
N LYS A 104 -20.08 10.74 1.82
CA LYS A 104 -19.35 11.78 1.07
C LYS A 104 -17.87 11.50 0.92
N LYS A 105 -17.28 10.75 1.86
CA LYS A 105 -15.85 10.44 1.85
C LYS A 105 -15.65 8.94 1.90
N LEU A 106 -14.87 8.42 0.95
CA LEU A 106 -14.52 7.01 0.89
C LEU A 106 -13.01 6.88 0.70
N LYS A 107 -12.35 6.18 1.63
CA LYS A 107 -10.98 5.72 1.47
C LYS A 107 -10.97 4.21 1.49
N MET A 108 -10.44 3.60 0.44
CA MET A 108 -10.39 2.15 0.32
C MET A 108 -8.99 1.69 -0.04
N THR A 109 -8.47 0.80 0.78
CA THR A 109 -7.14 0.21 0.64
C THR A 109 -7.31 -1.28 0.40
N ILE A 110 -6.85 -1.79 -0.74
CA ILE A 110 -6.94 -3.22 -1.09
C ILE A 110 -5.59 -3.68 -1.60
N TYR A 111 -4.94 -4.55 -0.84
CA TYR A 111 -3.68 -5.16 -1.25
C TYR A 111 -3.93 -6.62 -1.61
N ARG A 112 -3.47 -7.06 -2.80
CA ARG A 112 -3.54 -8.45 -3.30
C ARG A 112 -4.90 -8.92 -3.83
N ASN A 113 -5.48 -8.16 -4.76
CA ASN A 113 -6.69 -8.60 -5.44
C ASN A 113 -6.36 -9.26 -6.78
N MET A 114 -6.53 -10.59 -6.90
CA MET A 114 -6.28 -11.30 -8.15
C MET A 114 -7.49 -11.42 -9.09
N LEU A 115 -8.73 -11.18 -8.64
CA LEU A 115 -9.92 -11.51 -9.45
C LEU A 115 -11.15 -10.59 -9.25
N ALA A 116 -11.13 -9.65 -8.30
CA ALA A 116 -12.32 -8.91 -7.89
C ALA A 116 -12.34 -7.42 -8.28
N TYR A 117 -11.33 -6.92 -9.01
CA TYR A 117 -11.30 -5.51 -9.42
C TYR A 117 -12.44 -5.17 -10.38
N GLU A 118 -12.48 -5.81 -11.56
CA GLU A 118 -13.50 -5.54 -12.57
C GLU A 118 -14.87 -6.08 -12.16
N LYS A 119 -14.91 -7.26 -11.53
CA LYS A 119 -16.17 -7.93 -11.18
C LYS A 119 -16.93 -7.28 -10.02
N TYR A 120 -16.24 -6.80 -8.99
CA TYR A 120 -16.90 -6.35 -7.75
C TYR A 120 -16.55 -4.93 -7.36
N LEU A 121 -15.27 -4.52 -7.43
CA LEU A 121 -14.89 -3.18 -7.00
C LEU A 121 -15.44 -2.10 -7.95
N ILE A 122 -15.35 -2.30 -9.26
CA ILE A 122 -15.90 -1.34 -10.22
C ILE A 122 -17.42 -1.17 -10.02
N PRO A 123 -18.26 -2.24 -10.06
CA PRO A 123 -19.69 -2.10 -9.81
C PRO A 123 -20.02 -1.45 -8.46
N LEU A 124 -19.31 -1.82 -7.39
CA LEU A 124 -19.46 -1.19 -6.08
C LEU A 124 -19.24 0.33 -6.16
N LEU A 125 -18.12 0.77 -6.72
CA LEU A 125 -17.81 2.20 -6.83
C LEU A 125 -18.84 2.94 -7.69
N GLN A 126 -19.35 2.32 -8.76
CA GLN A 126 -20.39 2.90 -9.61
C GLN A 126 -21.71 3.15 -8.86
N HIS A 127 -22.05 2.31 -7.87
CA HIS A 127 -23.24 2.48 -7.03
C HIS A 127 -23.06 3.57 -5.96
N LEU A 128 -21.83 3.97 -5.64
CA LEU A 128 -21.51 4.99 -4.64
C LEU A 128 -21.47 6.41 -5.22
N SER A 129 -22.42 6.74 -6.11
CA SER A 129 -22.49 7.99 -6.87
C SER A 129 -22.62 9.28 -6.03
N SER A 130 -22.92 9.14 -4.73
CA SER A 130 -23.06 10.22 -3.75
C SER A 130 -21.73 10.73 -3.18
N VAL A 131 -20.65 9.96 -3.36
CA VAL A 131 -19.31 10.24 -2.83
C VAL A 131 -18.71 11.45 -3.52
N LYS A 132 -18.14 12.36 -2.72
CA LYS A 132 -17.46 13.59 -3.19
C LYS A 132 -15.93 13.49 -3.14
N TYR A 133 -15.41 12.69 -2.21
CA TYR A 133 -13.97 12.52 -2.01
C TYR A 133 -13.67 11.02 -2.00
N LEU A 134 -12.91 10.58 -2.99
CA LEU A 134 -12.51 9.19 -3.14
C LEU A 134 -10.99 9.07 -3.04
N THR A 135 -10.52 8.17 -2.17
CA THR A 135 -9.13 7.74 -2.10
C THR A 135 -9.03 6.24 -2.34
N LEU A 136 -8.31 5.83 -3.39
CA LEU A 136 -8.10 4.41 -3.70
C LEU A 136 -6.62 4.02 -3.63
N LEU A 137 -6.28 3.09 -2.75
CA LEU A 137 -4.94 2.48 -2.66
C LEU A 137 -5.07 1.01 -3.04
N LEU A 138 -4.72 0.66 -4.28
CA LEU A 138 -5.01 -0.66 -4.84
C LEU A 138 -3.73 -1.36 -5.32
N ALA A 139 -3.61 -2.64 -5.03
CA ALA A 139 -2.68 -3.55 -5.69
C ALA A 139 -3.46 -4.72 -6.32
N ILE A 140 -3.51 -4.73 -7.65
CA ILE A 140 -4.34 -5.65 -8.45
C ILE A 140 -3.47 -6.50 -9.38
N TYR A 141 -3.83 -7.77 -9.52
CA TYR A 141 -3.34 -8.62 -10.60
C TYR A 141 -4.36 -8.65 -11.72
N ILE A 142 -3.88 -8.50 -12.94
CA ILE A 142 -4.69 -8.46 -14.14
C ILE A 142 -4.39 -9.74 -14.93
N THR A 143 -5.39 -10.62 -14.99
CA THR A 143 -5.29 -11.95 -15.60
C THR A 143 -5.96 -12.05 -16.97
N GLU A 144 -7.00 -11.27 -17.22
CA GLU A 144 -7.88 -11.42 -18.41
C GLU A 144 -7.78 -10.24 -19.39
N SER A 145 -7.63 -9.01 -18.88
CA SER A 145 -7.39 -7.84 -19.70
C SER A 145 -5.88 -7.74 -19.96
N ASN A 146 -5.42 -7.99 -21.19
CA ASN A 146 -4.00 -7.84 -21.57
C ASN A 146 -3.51 -6.36 -21.54
N ARG A 147 -4.02 -5.53 -20.63
CA ARG A 147 -3.72 -4.10 -20.49
C ARG A 147 -3.70 -3.68 -19.02
N PHE A 148 -2.84 -2.72 -18.69
CA PHE A 148 -2.84 -2.06 -17.38
C PHE A 148 -4.10 -1.19 -17.21
N VAL A 149 -4.46 -0.91 -15.95
CA VAL A 149 -5.40 0.18 -15.65
C VAL A 149 -4.75 1.50 -16.01
N ASP A 150 -5.41 2.25 -16.90
CA ASP A 150 -4.97 3.55 -17.40
C ASP A 150 -6.03 4.64 -17.09
N GLY A 151 -5.76 5.86 -17.52
CA GLY A 151 -6.65 7.01 -17.31
C GLY A 151 -7.99 6.88 -18.02
N PHE A 152 -8.03 6.29 -19.22
CA PHE A 152 -9.29 6.05 -19.92
C PHE A 152 -10.14 5.01 -19.19
N HIS A 153 -9.51 3.97 -18.67
CA HIS A 153 -10.16 2.95 -17.86
C HIS A 153 -10.79 3.57 -16.60
N LEU A 154 -10.02 4.37 -15.83
CA LEU A 154 -10.55 5.03 -14.64
C LEU A 154 -11.67 6.02 -14.96
N GLU A 155 -11.51 6.80 -16.04
CA GLU A 155 -12.53 7.76 -16.47
C GLU A 155 -13.83 7.06 -16.85
N ARG A 156 -13.74 6.01 -17.69
CA ARG A 156 -14.89 5.26 -18.18
C ARG A 156 -15.61 4.48 -17.09
N ASN A 157 -14.87 3.86 -16.18
CA ASN A 157 -15.44 2.87 -15.26
C ASN A 157 -15.72 3.41 -13.85
N ILE A 158 -15.10 4.52 -13.44
CA ILE A 158 -15.28 5.08 -12.10
C ILE A 158 -15.80 6.52 -12.19
N VAL A 159 -15.06 7.40 -12.85
CA VAL A 159 -15.33 8.85 -12.80
C VAL A 159 -16.68 9.21 -13.42
N SER A 160 -16.99 8.65 -14.59
CA SER A 160 -18.25 8.88 -15.30
C SER A 160 -19.51 8.49 -14.51
N TYR A 161 -19.39 7.56 -13.55
CA TYR A 161 -20.48 7.07 -12.72
C TYR A 161 -20.59 7.78 -11.37
N MET A 162 -19.63 8.64 -11.02
CA MET A 162 -19.59 9.39 -9.76
C MET A 162 -19.69 10.90 -10.04
N PRO A 163 -20.85 11.42 -10.49
CA PRO A 163 -20.98 12.81 -10.94
C PRO A 163 -20.73 13.86 -9.85
N HIS A 164 -20.78 13.47 -8.57
CA HIS A 164 -20.51 14.35 -7.44
C HIS A 164 -19.05 14.36 -7.00
N LEU A 165 -18.18 13.58 -7.67
CA LEU A 165 -16.79 13.42 -7.28
C LEU A 165 -16.01 14.71 -7.50
N CYS A 166 -15.66 15.39 -6.40
CA CYS A 166 -14.87 16.61 -6.40
C CYS A 166 -13.36 16.33 -6.37
N GLN A 167 -12.97 15.24 -5.69
CA GLN A 167 -11.57 14.86 -5.52
C GLN A 167 -11.44 13.35 -5.65
N PHE A 168 -10.48 12.93 -6.46
CA PHE A 168 -10.15 11.53 -6.65
C PHE A 168 -8.65 11.32 -6.61
N ASP A 169 -8.18 10.90 -5.44
CA ASP A 169 -6.80 10.53 -5.21
C ASP A 169 -6.63 9.02 -5.32
N PHE A 170 -5.55 8.58 -5.94
CA PHE A 170 -5.29 7.15 -6.04
C PHE A 170 -3.81 6.82 -6.08
N HIS A 171 -3.52 5.58 -5.72
CA HIS A 171 -2.31 4.86 -6.07
C HIS A 171 -2.74 3.44 -6.44
N ILE A 172 -2.64 3.11 -7.73
CA ILE A 172 -3.04 1.81 -8.26
C ILE A 172 -1.81 1.15 -8.85
N ARG A 173 -1.42 0.03 -8.26
CA ARG A 173 -0.42 -0.88 -8.77
C ARG A 173 -1.13 -2.02 -9.49
N SER A 174 -0.90 -2.11 -10.79
CA SER A 174 -1.42 -3.17 -11.65
C SER A 174 -0.30 -4.11 -12.05
N VAL A 175 -0.47 -5.43 -11.87
CA VAL A 175 0.50 -6.45 -12.26
C VAL A 175 -0.10 -7.33 -13.35
N LEU A 176 0.57 -7.43 -14.49
CA LEU A 176 0.19 -8.29 -15.61
C LEU A 176 1.16 -9.46 -15.78
N LYS A 177 0.60 -10.65 -15.98
CA LYS A 177 1.35 -11.82 -16.45
C LYS A 177 1.44 -11.77 -17.97
N LYS A 178 2.63 -12.05 -18.52
CA LYS A 178 2.93 -11.98 -19.96
C LYS A 178 2.52 -10.63 -20.57
N SER A 179 2.83 -9.53 -19.87
CA SER A 179 2.48 -8.20 -20.36
C SER A 179 3.11 -7.97 -21.73
N PRO A 180 2.35 -7.54 -22.75
CA PRO A 180 2.97 -6.95 -23.91
C PRO A 180 3.78 -5.72 -23.47
N TYR A 181 4.83 -5.41 -24.21
CA TYR A 181 5.52 -4.14 -24.02
C TYR A 181 4.56 -3.00 -24.37
N ILE A 182 4.38 -2.10 -23.42
CA ILE A 182 3.59 -0.88 -23.50
C ILE A 182 4.53 0.29 -23.18
N GLU A 183 4.51 1.30 -24.05
CA GLU A 183 5.27 2.53 -23.83
C GLU A 183 4.66 3.33 -22.69
N LEU A 184 5.50 3.82 -21.77
CA LEU A 184 5.10 4.63 -20.62
C LEU A 184 4.26 5.84 -21.03
N ASP A 185 4.64 6.49 -22.12
CA ASP A 185 3.95 7.67 -22.64
C ASP A 185 2.52 7.36 -23.09
N THR A 186 2.23 6.13 -23.52
CA THR A 186 0.85 5.72 -23.85
C THR A 186 -0.03 5.78 -22.60
N ILE A 187 0.46 5.26 -21.47
CA ILE A 187 -0.28 5.34 -20.19
C ILE A 187 -0.37 6.79 -19.73
N ARG A 188 0.71 7.59 -19.80
CA ARG A 188 0.67 9.01 -19.42
C ARG A 188 -0.34 9.81 -20.24
N GLN A 189 -0.39 9.59 -21.56
CA GLN A 189 -1.32 10.25 -22.47
C GLN A 189 -2.78 9.92 -22.18
N SER A 190 -3.07 8.79 -21.53
CA SER A 190 -4.45 8.49 -21.09
C SER A 190 -4.94 9.42 -19.97
N PHE A 191 -4.03 10.13 -19.29
CA PHE A 191 -4.34 11.07 -18.20
C PHE A 191 -4.35 12.55 -18.64
N VAL A 192 -4.42 12.87 -19.93
CA VAL A 192 -4.32 14.26 -20.46
C VAL A 192 -5.27 15.26 -19.77
N LYS A 193 -6.43 14.81 -19.26
CA LYS A 193 -7.37 15.67 -18.53
C LYS A 193 -7.02 15.92 -17.06
N ARG A 194 -6.12 15.12 -16.47
CA ARG A 194 -5.72 15.16 -15.06
C ARG A 194 -4.26 15.59 -14.95
N LYS A 195 -4.03 16.86 -14.62
CA LYS A 195 -2.69 17.47 -14.55
C LYS A 195 -1.82 16.99 -13.39
N SER A 196 -2.38 16.23 -12.44
CA SER A 196 -1.72 15.83 -11.19
C SER A 196 -1.66 14.31 -11.04
N VAL A 197 -1.21 13.62 -12.09
CA VAL A 197 -1.02 12.16 -12.10
C VAL A 197 0.35 11.86 -12.69
N ASP A 198 1.05 10.91 -12.10
CA ASP A 198 2.27 10.32 -12.67
C ASP A 198 2.14 8.80 -12.71
N CYS A 199 3.03 8.15 -13.46
CA CYS A 199 3.08 6.72 -13.55
C CYS A 199 4.48 6.18 -13.82
N THR A 200 4.64 4.90 -13.50
CA THR A 200 5.84 4.12 -13.80
C THR A 200 5.42 2.77 -14.36
N ILE A 201 6.26 2.21 -15.24
CA ILE A 201 6.07 0.86 -15.76
C ILE A 201 7.38 0.09 -15.62
N GLU A 202 7.27 -1.08 -15.03
CA GLU A 202 8.34 -2.02 -14.77
C GLU A 202 8.10 -3.29 -15.56
N TYR A 203 9.15 -3.88 -16.12
CA TYR A 203 9.10 -5.16 -16.83
C TYR A 203 10.14 -6.10 -16.26
N PHE A 204 9.68 -7.23 -15.75
CA PHE A 204 10.49 -8.25 -15.09
C PHE A 204 10.59 -9.48 -15.98
N ASN A 205 11.82 -9.81 -16.40
CA ASN A 205 12.17 -10.98 -17.23
C ASN A 205 11.22 -11.32 -18.40
N ASN A 206 10.58 -10.31 -19.01
CA ASN A 206 9.53 -10.45 -20.05
C ASN A 206 8.35 -11.36 -19.65
N ARG A 207 8.23 -11.72 -18.37
CA ARG A 207 7.16 -12.59 -17.84
C ARG A 207 6.12 -11.81 -17.10
N TYR A 208 6.49 -10.69 -16.50
CA TYR A 208 5.58 -9.85 -15.75
C TYR A 208 5.82 -8.39 -16.10
N GLY A 209 4.74 -7.63 -16.22
CA GLY A 209 4.77 -6.19 -16.27
C GLY A 209 4.06 -5.64 -15.05
N GLN A 210 4.51 -4.50 -14.54
CA GLN A 210 3.87 -3.81 -13.44
C GLN A 210 3.74 -2.34 -13.80
N CYS A 211 2.58 -1.75 -13.55
CA CYS A 211 2.36 -0.33 -13.72
C CYS A 211 1.86 0.27 -12.41
N HIS A 212 2.53 1.35 -11.97
CA HIS A 212 2.03 2.20 -10.91
C HIS A 212 1.45 3.44 -11.56
N ILE A 213 0.20 3.75 -11.26
CA ILE A 213 -0.42 5.04 -11.55
C ILE A 213 -0.79 5.69 -10.22
N TYR A 214 -0.51 6.98 -10.05
CA TYR A 214 -0.79 7.65 -8.78
C TYR A 214 -1.02 9.15 -8.93
N SER A 215 -1.84 9.68 -8.04
CA SER A 215 -2.05 11.11 -7.88
C SER A 215 -0.83 11.79 -7.24
N LEU A 216 -0.62 13.05 -7.60
CA LEU A 216 0.38 13.92 -6.98
C LEU A 216 -0.30 14.96 -6.06
N PRO A 217 0.23 15.20 -4.84
CA PRO A 217 1.39 14.51 -4.23
C PRO A 217 1.07 13.05 -3.90
N PHE A 218 2.12 12.21 -3.83
CA PHE A 218 1.94 10.78 -3.57
C PHE A 218 1.31 10.52 -2.20
N ILE A 219 0.19 9.80 -2.19
CA ILE A 219 -0.63 9.54 -0.99
C ILE A 219 -0.38 8.17 -0.35
N GLY A 220 0.33 7.27 -1.04
CA GLY A 220 0.61 5.93 -0.55
C GLY A 220 1.67 5.94 0.55
N ASN A 221 1.64 4.92 1.41
CA ASN A 221 2.65 4.69 2.43
C ASN A 221 3.63 3.55 2.07
N ARG A 222 3.39 2.87 0.94
CA ARG A 222 4.13 1.72 0.47
C ARG A 222 4.46 1.84 -1.01
N LEU A 223 5.66 1.41 -1.38
CA LEU A 223 6.07 1.20 -2.77
C LEU A 223 6.59 -0.22 -2.90
N ASP A 224 5.83 -1.09 -3.56
CA ASP A 224 6.19 -2.51 -3.69
C ASP A 224 6.72 -2.84 -5.10
N PHE A 225 7.76 -3.67 -5.16
CA PHE A 225 8.40 -4.18 -6.39
C PHE A 225 8.93 -3.07 -7.29
N ILE A 226 9.79 -2.24 -6.71
CA ILE A 226 10.44 -1.12 -7.40
C ILE A 226 11.76 -1.61 -8.01
N SER A 227 11.97 -1.35 -9.31
CA SER A 227 13.19 -1.71 -10.02
C SER A 227 14.12 -0.50 -10.20
N ASN A 228 15.29 -0.72 -10.82
CA ASN A 228 16.21 0.37 -11.18
C ASN A 228 15.62 1.41 -12.15
N ARG A 229 14.48 1.12 -12.80
CA ARG A 229 13.83 2.04 -13.73
C ARG A 229 12.90 3.03 -13.05
N PHE A 230 12.59 2.84 -11.77
CA PHE A 230 11.71 3.73 -11.06
C PHE A 230 12.35 5.12 -10.95
N PRO A 231 11.62 6.21 -11.24
CA PRO A 231 12.15 7.56 -11.28
C PRO A 231 12.32 8.13 -9.87
N LEU A 232 13.11 7.48 -9.01
CA LEU A 232 13.56 8.05 -7.72
C LEU A 232 14.45 9.31 -7.92
N PHE A 233 14.92 9.51 -9.14
CA PHE A 233 15.92 10.51 -9.53
C PHE A 233 15.33 11.88 -9.91
N ASP A 234 14.00 12.01 -10.00
CA ASP A 234 13.39 13.33 -10.24
C ASP A 234 13.16 14.04 -8.90
N ASN A 235 14.04 15.01 -8.60
CA ASN A 235 14.07 15.80 -7.36
C ASN A 235 12.76 16.56 -7.03
N LYS A 236 11.77 16.54 -7.94
CA LYS A 236 10.44 17.13 -7.70
C LYS A 236 9.51 16.21 -6.91
N ASN A 237 9.77 14.90 -6.92
CA ASN A 237 8.86 13.90 -6.35
C ASN A 237 9.45 13.31 -5.06
N THR A 238 9.29 14.03 -3.94
CA THR A 238 9.55 13.44 -2.62
C THR A 238 8.35 12.60 -2.21
N PHE A 239 8.59 11.31 -1.97
CA PHE A 239 7.57 10.37 -1.54
C PHE A 239 7.51 10.35 -0.01
N ILE A 240 7.24 11.52 0.58
CA ILE A 240 7.36 11.77 2.03
C ILE A 240 6.51 10.83 2.89
N ASN A 241 5.38 10.34 2.37
CA ASN A 241 4.48 9.44 3.10
C ASN A 241 4.93 7.98 3.07
N VAL A 242 5.89 7.63 2.21
CA VAL A 242 6.35 6.24 2.05
C VAL A 242 7.23 5.86 3.23
N THR A 243 6.80 4.80 3.91
CA THR A 243 7.49 4.23 5.07
C THR A 243 7.99 2.82 4.80
N MET A 244 7.56 2.20 3.70
CA MET A 244 7.97 0.85 3.32
C MET A 244 8.25 0.76 1.82
N LEU A 245 9.42 0.24 1.48
CA LEU A 245 9.89 0.04 0.11
C LEU A 245 10.29 -1.42 -0.07
N LEU A 246 9.77 -2.05 -1.11
CA LEU A 246 10.22 -3.37 -1.56
C LEU A 246 10.87 -3.25 -2.93
N LEU A 247 12.16 -3.52 -2.99
CA LEU A 247 12.98 -3.51 -4.19
C LEU A 247 13.00 -4.89 -4.83
N PHE A 248 12.80 -4.92 -6.15
CA PHE A 248 12.91 -6.13 -6.95
C PHE A 248 13.37 -5.78 -8.36
N ASP A 249 14.48 -6.37 -8.79
CA ASP A 249 14.97 -6.28 -10.16
C ASP A 249 15.73 -7.57 -10.49
N ASP A 250 15.25 -8.29 -11.49
CA ASP A 250 15.82 -9.56 -11.96
C ASP A 250 16.66 -9.39 -13.23
N VAL A 251 16.86 -8.14 -13.66
CA VAL A 251 17.60 -7.78 -14.89
C VAL A 251 18.84 -6.93 -14.57
N LYS A 252 18.78 -6.06 -13.55
CA LYS A 252 19.89 -5.18 -13.17
C LYS A 252 20.18 -5.20 -11.67
N PRO A 253 21.45 -5.12 -11.25
CA PRO A 253 21.79 -4.91 -9.86
C PRO A 253 21.40 -3.50 -9.40
N PHE A 254 21.12 -3.32 -8.11
CA PHE A 254 20.95 -1.98 -7.53
C PHE A 254 22.32 -1.45 -7.10
N GLU A 255 22.84 -0.43 -7.77
CA GLU A 255 24.16 0.15 -7.44
C GLU A 255 24.10 1.10 -6.23
N ASN A 256 25.25 1.44 -5.65
CA ASN A 256 25.32 2.30 -4.46
C ASN A 256 24.57 3.63 -4.62
N VAL A 257 24.71 4.25 -5.79
CA VAL A 257 24.03 5.50 -6.14
C VAL A 257 22.50 5.34 -6.10
N PHE A 258 21.95 4.15 -6.35
CA PHE A 258 20.51 3.90 -6.23
C PHE A 258 20.02 4.09 -4.77
N PHE A 259 20.79 3.57 -3.81
CA PHE A 259 20.45 3.67 -2.39
C PHE A 259 20.61 5.10 -1.85
N GLU A 260 21.56 5.88 -2.36
CA GLU A 260 21.65 7.32 -2.08
C GLU A 260 20.34 8.03 -2.49
N HIS A 261 19.83 7.76 -3.69
CA HIS A 261 18.57 8.34 -4.14
C HIS A 261 17.37 7.89 -3.32
N ILE A 262 17.36 6.64 -2.83
CA ILE A 262 16.32 6.20 -1.90
C ILE A 262 16.28 7.10 -0.66
N THR A 263 17.43 7.39 -0.04
CA THR A 263 17.45 8.22 1.19
C THR A 263 16.93 9.64 0.96
N LEU A 264 17.16 10.19 -0.24
CA LEU A 264 16.67 11.52 -0.62
C LEU A 264 15.17 11.52 -0.96
N ALA A 265 14.71 10.52 -1.71
CA ALA A 265 13.32 10.43 -2.16
C ALA A 265 12.36 9.94 -1.07
N LEU A 266 12.87 9.14 -0.12
CA LEU A 266 12.13 8.45 0.93
C LEU A 266 12.68 8.79 2.32
N PRO A 267 12.63 10.07 2.74
CA PRO A 267 13.28 10.52 3.96
C PRO A 267 12.70 9.89 5.24
N HIS A 268 11.52 9.26 5.19
CA HIS A 268 10.88 8.60 6.33
C HIS A 268 10.78 7.08 6.17
N LEU A 269 11.63 6.49 5.33
CA LEU A 269 11.66 5.04 5.12
C LEU A 269 11.96 4.29 6.44
N ARG A 270 11.05 3.39 6.83
CA ARG A 270 11.16 2.55 8.03
C ARG A 270 11.45 1.09 7.71
N THR A 271 10.90 0.58 6.61
CA THR A 271 11.11 -0.79 6.17
C THR A 271 11.67 -0.83 4.75
N LEU A 272 12.80 -1.50 4.58
CA LEU A 272 13.41 -1.75 3.28
C LEU A 272 13.49 -3.26 3.08
N GLU A 273 12.82 -3.75 2.04
CA GLU A 273 12.91 -5.13 1.58
C GLU A 273 13.65 -5.17 0.25
N ILE A 274 14.58 -6.12 0.09
CA ILE A 274 15.42 -6.22 -1.11
C ILE A 274 15.37 -7.64 -1.64
N PHE A 275 15.05 -7.76 -2.92
CA PHE A 275 15.15 -8.99 -3.69
C PHE A 275 15.98 -8.74 -4.94
N ASN A 276 17.23 -9.18 -4.93
CA ASN A 276 18.14 -9.06 -6.07
C ASN A 276 19.34 -10.01 -5.92
N GLU A 277 19.38 -11.07 -6.73
CA GLU A 277 20.47 -12.06 -6.72
C GLU A 277 21.71 -11.62 -7.54
N LEU A 278 21.64 -10.48 -8.23
CA LEU A 278 22.70 -10.01 -9.12
C LEU A 278 23.81 -9.31 -8.34
N GLU A 279 25.06 -9.64 -8.68
CA GLU A 279 26.28 -8.98 -8.18
C GLU A 279 26.31 -7.50 -8.62
N GLN A 280 26.78 -6.62 -7.73
CA GLN A 280 26.93 -5.19 -8.01
C GLN A 280 28.16 -4.95 -8.90
N GLU A 281 28.00 -4.25 -10.02
CA GLU A 281 29.07 -4.05 -11.00
C GLU A 281 30.10 -3.02 -10.52
N GLU A 282 29.69 -2.05 -9.70
CA GLU A 282 30.53 -0.90 -9.33
C GLU A 282 31.34 -1.10 -8.03
N LYS A 283 31.36 -2.33 -7.48
CA LYS A 283 31.94 -2.66 -6.17
C LYS A 283 33.38 -2.12 -5.94
N ALA A 284 34.20 -2.11 -7.00
CA ALA A 284 35.61 -1.69 -6.97
C ALA A 284 35.85 -0.18 -7.16
N LYS A 285 34.86 0.58 -7.64
CA LYS A 285 35.00 2.00 -8.02
C LYS A 285 34.67 2.97 -6.89
N ILE A 286 33.96 2.51 -5.85
CA ILE A 286 33.57 3.32 -4.70
C ILE A 286 34.77 3.48 -3.77
N ARG A 287 35.66 4.43 -4.10
CA ARG A 287 36.87 4.74 -3.32
C ARG A 287 36.78 6.01 -2.45
N LYS A 288 35.65 6.72 -2.41
CA LYS A 288 35.51 7.93 -1.56
C LYS A 288 34.08 8.15 -1.06
N ASN A 289 33.93 8.18 0.26
CA ASN A 289 33.04 9.04 1.07
C ASN A 289 31.53 9.15 0.75
N ASN A 290 30.93 8.30 -0.07
CA ASN A 290 29.47 8.30 -0.19
C ASN A 290 28.86 7.59 1.01
N TYR A 291 28.67 8.36 2.09
CA TYR A 291 28.00 7.94 3.31
C TYR A 291 26.49 7.96 3.07
N ILE A 292 25.88 6.79 3.05
CA ILE A 292 24.42 6.64 2.94
C ILE A 292 23.86 6.57 4.36
N GLU A 293 22.94 7.46 4.70
CA GLU A 293 22.28 7.44 6.01
C GLU A 293 20.79 7.12 5.83
N PHE A 294 20.35 6.04 6.48
CA PHE A 294 18.94 5.73 6.61
C PHE A 294 18.46 6.11 8.01
N SER A 295 18.15 7.40 8.22
CA SER A 295 17.86 7.98 9.55
C SER A 295 16.62 7.42 10.23
N HIS A 296 15.77 6.63 9.57
CA HIS A 296 14.57 6.05 10.16
C HIS A 296 14.38 4.55 9.87
N LEU A 297 15.33 3.92 9.17
CA LEU A 297 15.18 2.51 8.80
C LEU A 297 15.29 1.63 10.05
N SER A 298 14.17 0.99 10.39
CA SER A 298 14.03 0.11 11.55
C SER A 298 14.00 -1.36 11.19
N THR A 299 13.54 -1.68 9.98
CA THR A 299 13.40 -3.05 9.50
C THR A 299 14.12 -3.20 8.16
N LEU A 300 15.08 -4.13 8.10
CA LEU A 300 15.80 -4.47 6.88
C LEU A 300 15.60 -5.96 6.57
N ILE A 301 15.09 -6.24 5.38
CA ILE A 301 14.74 -7.60 4.96
C ILE A 301 15.44 -7.94 3.65
N PHE A 302 16.26 -8.97 3.69
CA PHE A 302 16.97 -9.48 2.52
C PHE A 302 16.35 -10.80 2.05
N HIS A 303 15.70 -10.77 0.89
CA HIS A 303 15.13 -11.94 0.23
C HIS A 303 16.02 -12.32 -0.94
N TYR A 304 16.60 -13.53 -0.98
CA TYR A 304 17.38 -14.01 -2.13
C TYR A 304 18.33 -12.95 -2.70
N ILE A 305 19.30 -12.51 -1.90
CA ILE A 305 20.22 -11.44 -2.29
C ILE A 305 21.61 -11.95 -2.65
N HIS A 306 22.31 -11.20 -3.51
CA HIS A 306 23.76 -11.27 -3.56
C HIS A 306 24.40 -10.67 -2.29
N MET A 307 25.57 -11.17 -1.89
CA MET A 307 26.24 -10.71 -0.65
C MET A 307 26.61 -9.23 -0.65
N ASP A 308 26.78 -8.63 -1.83
CA ASP A 308 27.18 -7.22 -1.97
C ASP A 308 26.18 -6.26 -1.34
N TYR A 309 24.88 -6.55 -1.42
CA TYR A 309 23.85 -5.70 -0.82
C TYR A 309 23.98 -5.65 0.70
N GLY A 310 24.30 -6.81 1.31
CA GLY A 310 24.61 -6.89 2.72
C GLY A 310 25.88 -6.10 3.05
N GLU A 311 26.97 -6.31 2.32
CA GLU A 311 28.20 -5.54 2.51
C GLU A 311 27.97 -4.03 2.37
N GLN A 312 27.22 -3.58 1.36
CA GLN A 312 26.96 -2.16 1.18
C GLN A 312 26.16 -1.58 2.35
N LEU A 313 25.04 -2.20 2.73
CA LEU A 313 24.17 -1.64 3.77
C LEU A 313 24.76 -1.78 5.18
N PHE A 314 25.47 -2.86 5.49
CA PHE A 314 26.09 -3.02 6.81
C PHE A 314 27.42 -2.30 6.93
N CYS A 315 28.28 -2.36 5.91
CA CYS A 315 29.64 -1.84 6.03
C CYS A 315 29.77 -0.38 5.57
N ARG A 316 28.83 0.14 4.77
CA ARG A 316 28.96 1.47 4.14
C ARG A 316 27.79 2.41 4.39
N ALA A 317 26.67 1.93 4.92
CA ALA A 317 25.57 2.79 5.34
C ALA A 317 25.55 2.97 6.88
N HIS A 318 24.85 4.01 7.33
CA HIS A 318 24.51 4.20 8.73
C HIS A 318 23.04 3.91 8.97
N LEU A 319 22.79 2.95 9.87
CA LEU A 319 21.47 2.42 10.18
C LEU A 319 21.20 2.57 11.71
N PRO A 320 21.11 3.82 12.23
CA PRO A 320 21.08 4.06 13.67
C PRO A 320 19.89 3.43 14.40
N HIS A 321 18.79 3.19 13.68
CA HIS A 321 17.53 2.69 14.23
C HIS A 321 17.20 1.26 13.81
N LEU A 322 18.15 0.50 13.27
CA LEU A 322 17.89 -0.87 12.86
C LEU A 322 17.58 -1.74 14.09
N VAL A 323 16.34 -2.25 14.16
CA VAL A 323 15.84 -3.11 15.24
C VAL A 323 15.51 -4.52 14.75
N GLU A 324 15.05 -4.65 13.51
CA GLU A 324 14.65 -5.91 12.91
C GLU A 324 15.47 -6.20 11.65
N LEU A 325 16.06 -7.41 11.60
CA LEU A 325 16.86 -7.89 10.49
C LEU A 325 16.40 -9.28 10.06
N VAL A 326 16.10 -9.42 8.78
CA VAL A 326 15.90 -10.73 8.13
C VAL A 326 17.02 -10.93 7.11
N ILE A 327 17.85 -11.95 7.32
CA ILE A 327 19.01 -12.23 6.46
C ILE A 327 19.39 -13.70 6.51
N ARG A 328 19.99 -14.21 5.43
CA ARG A 328 20.58 -15.55 5.41
C ARG A 328 21.80 -15.62 6.34
N ASN A 329 21.95 -16.74 7.05
CA ASN A 329 23.01 -16.93 8.05
C ASN A 329 24.42 -16.76 7.46
N ASP A 330 24.66 -17.35 6.29
CA ASP A 330 25.97 -17.37 5.66
C ASP A 330 26.42 -15.98 5.20
N VAL A 331 25.48 -15.17 4.70
CA VAL A 331 25.74 -13.77 4.35
C VAL A 331 26.09 -12.95 5.59
N LEU A 332 25.32 -13.11 6.68
CA LEU A 332 25.56 -12.37 7.92
C LEU A 332 26.93 -12.69 8.53
N LEU A 333 27.28 -13.98 8.63
CA LEU A 333 28.58 -14.41 9.16
C LEU A 333 29.73 -13.85 8.32
N THR A 334 29.62 -13.91 6.99
CA THR A 334 30.64 -13.37 6.08
C THR A 334 30.89 -11.88 6.32
N ILE A 335 29.84 -11.10 6.55
CA ILE A 335 29.95 -9.65 6.78
C ILE A 335 30.58 -9.35 8.15
N ILE A 336 30.18 -10.09 9.19
CA ILE A 336 30.69 -9.89 10.56
C ILE A 336 32.15 -10.31 10.69
N ASP A 337 32.55 -11.39 10.00
CA ASP A 337 33.92 -11.94 10.06
C ASP A 337 34.97 -11.02 9.41
N GLN A 338 34.56 -10.05 8.59
CA GLN A 338 35.46 -9.07 7.95
C GLN A 338 36.00 -7.98 8.92
N ASP A 339 35.81 -8.14 10.25
CA ASP A 339 36.20 -7.18 11.31
C ASP A 339 35.75 -5.74 11.04
N ASN A 340 34.57 -5.58 10.42
CA ASN A 340 34.05 -4.28 10.05
C ASN A 340 33.30 -3.62 11.22
N GLN A 341 33.91 -2.59 11.82
CA GLN A 341 33.32 -1.86 12.94
C GLN A 341 31.96 -1.23 12.59
N GLN A 342 31.76 -0.77 11.35
CA GLN A 342 30.49 -0.18 10.92
C GLN A 342 29.38 -1.22 10.89
N ALA A 343 29.66 -2.41 10.37
CA ALA A 343 28.70 -3.53 10.39
C ALA A 343 28.31 -3.89 11.82
N ARG A 344 29.29 -3.99 12.74
CA ARG A 344 29.01 -4.20 14.16
C ARG A 344 28.12 -3.11 14.73
N ASN A 345 28.45 -1.84 14.48
CA ASN A 345 27.68 -0.70 14.97
C ASN A 345 26.22 -0.73 14.48
N ASN A 346 25.99 -1.01 13.20
CA ASN A 346 24.64 -1.12 12.63
C ASN A 346 23.86 -2.30 13.24
N CYS A 347 24.53 -3.36 13.65
CA CYS A 347 23.91 -4.53 14.29
C CYS A 347 23.70 -4.39 15.81
N LEU A 348 24.25 -3.36 16.47
CA LEU A 348 24.20 -3.24 17.95
C LEU A 348 22.77 -3.17 18.50
N ASN A 349 21.86 -2.54 17.75
CA ASN A 349 20.48 -2.30 18.17
C ASN A 349 19.48 -3.35 17.63
N VAL A 350 19.97 -4.39 16.92
CA VAL A 350 19.10 -5.44 16.37
C VAL A 350 18.56 -6.29 17.52
N GLU A 351 17.28 -6.14 17.81
CA GLU A 351 16.57 -6.91 18.83
C GLU A 351 15.96 -8.19 18.24
N THR A 352 15.58 -8.15 16.97
CA THR A 352 14.92 -9.26 16.28
C THR A 352 15.73 -9.67 15.05
N LEU A 353 16.26 -10.89 15.08
CA LEU A 353 17.00 -11.49 13.97
C LEU A 353 16.27 -12.73 13.46
N PHE A 354 15.85 -12.68 12.21
CA PHE A 354 15.32 -13.84 11.50
C PHE A 354 16.36 -14.37 10.52
N ILE A 355 16.74 -15.62 10.73
CA ILE A 355 17.65 -16.35 9.85
C ILE A 355 16.81 -17.20 8.91
N VAL A 356 16.92 -16.91 7.61
CA VAL A 356 16.20 -17.61 6.52
C VAL A 356 17.08 -18.57 5.75
#